data_AF-A0A2D5LWX1-F1
#
_entry.id   AF-A0A2D5LWX1-F1
#
_cell.length_a   1.000
_cell.length_b   1.000
_cell.length_c   1.000
_cell.angle_alpha   90.00
_cell.angle_beta   90.00
_cell.angle_gamma   90.00
#
_symmetry.space_group_name_H-M   'P 1'
#
loop_
_entity.id
_entity.type
_entity.pdbx_description
1 polymer ?
#
loop_
_entity_poly.entity_id
_entity_poly.type
_entity_poly.pdbx_seq_one_letter_code
_entity_poly.pdbx_strand_id
1 'polypeptide(L)'
;MPFIIFVNTREINNNHPNYMTWEQIRELKDSGLVTIGGHSWSHEYFVDMKISEVKKDIEISHKNYLKELKFIPDLYAHTFGETSSDLIELIKKFKYKIIFGQHSGVISQNENIYYLPRFSLNENYGKPKRFKNILRSRAFNLKSYEPKIILLNSKNNPTNMKLEFNENVKSINCFDNSGGSWRSTKLNFINTSKVELIFDLPFKKRRGRINCTMPAAGGLIKWFGYQYSVVN
;
A
#
# COMPACT_ATOMS: atom_id res chain seq x y z
N MET A 1 -19.42 1.12 13.85
CA MET A 1 -18.45 0.36 13.05
C MET A 1 -17.08 0.95 13.29
N PRO A 2 -16.09 0.17 13.78
CA PRO A 2 -14.75 0.71 14.01
C PRO A 2 -14.05 1.06 12.69
N PHE A 3 -13.22 2.09 12.70
CA PHE A 3 -12.39 2.47 11.55
C PHE A 3 -11.07 3.13 11.98
N ILE A 4 -10.14 3.24 11.03
CA ILE A 4 -8.85 3.91 11.23
C ILE A 4 -8.82 5.17 10.37
N ILE A 5 -8.34 6.27 10.92
CA ILE A 5 -8.02 7.47 10.17
C ILE A 5 -6.52 7.77 10.23
N PHE A 6 -5.90 7.96 9.06
CA PHE A 6 -4.50 8.36 8.94
C PHE A 6 -4.41 9.87 8.79
N VAL A 7 -3.78 10.55 9.74
CA VAL A 7 -3.85 12.00 9.93
C VAL A 7 -2.52 12.66 9.55
N ASN A 8 -2.47 13.50 8.52
CA ASN A 8 -1.31 14.35 8.25
C ASN A 8 -1.46 15.69 8.97
N THR A 9 -0.41 16.17 9.63
CA THR A 9 -0.59 17.22 10.65
C THR A 9 -0.44 18.66 10.16
N ARG A 10 0.19 18.90 8.98
CA ARG A 10 0.40 20.25 8.44
C ARG A 10 -0.91 20.98 8.14
N GLU A 11 -1.78 20.37 7.34
CA GLU A 11 -3.01 21.02 6.89
C GLU A 11 -4.00 21.28 8.04
N ILE A 12 -4.01 20.39 9.03
CA ILE A 12 -4.83 20.53 10.24
C ILE A 12 -4.32 21.68 11.11
N ASN A 13 -3.00 21.76 11.33
CA ASN A 13 -2.39 22.87 12.06
C ASN A 13 -2.61 24.22 11.36
N ASN A 14 -2.72 24.22 10.03
CA ASN A 14 -3.01 25.40 9.23
C ASN A 14 -4.51 25.73 9.15
N ASN A 15 -5.37 24.99 9.86
CA ASN A 15 -6.84 25.14 9.82
C ASN A 15 -7.39 25.10 8.38
N HIS A 16 -6.85 24.23 7.54
CA HIS A 16 -7.30 24.12 6.15
C HIS A 16 -8.78 23.65 6.12
N PRO A 17 -9.70 24.36 5.43
CA PRO A 17 -11.15 24.15 5.54
C PRO A 17 -11.63 22.77 5.05
N ASN A 18 -10.87 22.13 4.16
CA ASN A 18 -11.15 20.77 3.66
C ASN A 18 -10.58 19.64 4.55
N TYR A 19 -10.01 19.95 5.71
CA TYR A 19 -9.48 18.98 6.67
C TYR A 19 -10.24 19.09 7.99
N MET A 20 -10.23 18.00 8.76
CA MET A 20 -10.74 18.03 10.13
C MET A 20 -9.89 18.92 11.02
N THR A 21 -10.51 19.50 12.05
CA THR A 21 -9.79 20.18 13.13
C THR A 21 -9.26 19.17 14.15
N TRP A 22 -8.30 19.59 14.98
CA TRP A 22 -7.85 18.77 16.11
C TRP A 22 -8.95 18.47 17.13
N GLU A 23 -9.94 19.35 17.26
CA GLU A 23 -11.11 19.12 18.10
C GLU A 23 -11.93 17.93 17.60
N GLN A 24 -12.25 17.92 16.30
CA GLN A 24 -12.97 16.80 15.66
C GLN A 24 -12.18 15.49 15.76
N ILE A 25 -10.85 15.54 15.61
CA ILE A 25 -10.01 14.33 15.72
C ILE A 25 -10.00 13.80 17.16
N ARG A 26 -9.97 14.69 18.16
CA ARG A 26 -10.10 14.27 19.57
C ARG A 26 -11.47 13.68 19.86
N GLU A 27 -12.55 14.29 19.37
CA GLU A 27 -13.90 13.75 19.47
C GLU A 27 -13.99 12.32 18.91
N LEU A 28 -13.46 12.10 17.70
CA LEU A 28 -13.41 10.77 17.09
C LEU A 28 -12.59 9.78 17.94
N LYS A 29 -11.43 10.19 18.43
CA LYS A 29 -10.59 9.36 19.31
C LYS A 29 -11.31 9.01 20.62
N ASP A 30 -11.97 9.96 21.25
CA ASP A 30 -12.66 9.79 22.55
C ASP A 30 -13.96 8.97 22.41
N SER A 31 -14.49 8.79 21.20
CA SER A 31 -15.63 7.90 20.94
C SER A 31 -15.36 6.41 21.21
N GLY A 32 -14.09 6.00 21.26
CA GLY A 32 -13.68 4.59 21.38
C GLY A 32 -13.85 3.75 20.11
N LEU A 33 -14.40 4.32 19.02
CA LEU A 33 -14.61 3.62 17.75
C LEU A 33 -13.51 3.85 16.72
N VAL A 34 -12.71 4.92 16.89
CA VAL A 34 -11.76 5.38 15.88
C VAL A 34 -10.34 5.20 16.36
N THR A 35 -9.53 4.51 15.55
CA THR A 35 -8.08 4.46 15.75
C THR A 35 -7.42 5.57 14.95
N ILE A 36 -6.54 6.35 15.58
CA ILE A 36 -5.75 7.38 14.89
C ILE A 36 -4.43 6.75 14.43
N GLY A 37 -4.14 6.85 13.14
CA GLY A 37 -2.90 6.44 12.49
C GLY A 37 -2.07 7.64 12.03
N GLY A 38 -0.75 7.46 11.95
CA GLY A 38 0.18 8.46 11.46
C GLY A 38 0.16 8.58 9.93
N HIS A 39 0.28 9.79 9.40
CA HIS A 39 0.32 10.04 7.96
C HIS A 39 1.25 11.20 7.58
N SER A 40 2.39 11.30 8.27
CA SER A 40 3.41 12.35 8.09
C SER A 40 2.96 13.75 8.54
N TRP A 41 3.85 14.73 8.45
CA TRP A 41 3.49 16.13 8.64
C TRP A 41 2.97 16.71 7.34
N SER A 42 3.78 16.66 6.29
CA SER A 42 3.55 17.37 5.03
C SER A 42 2.66 16.65 4.02
N HIS A 43 2.55 15.31 4.10
CA HIS A 43 1.93 14.50 3.06
C HIS A 43 2.63 14.62 1.68
N GLU A 44 3.96 14.81 1.66
CA GLU A 44 4.74 14.90 0.41
C GLU A 44 5.11 13.52 -0.15
N TYR A 45 5.62 13.51 -1.39
CA TYR A 45 6.15 12.32 -2.07
C TYR A 45 7.51 11.95 -1.47
N PHE A 46 7.52 11.15 -0.39
CA PHE A 46 8.74 10.78 0.34
C PHE A 46 9.80 10.08 -0.54
N VAL A 47 9.39 9.41 -1.62
CA VAL A 47 10.30 8.78 -2.59
C VAL A 47 11.15 9.79 -3.37
N ASP A 48 10.73 11.06 -3.43
CA ASP A 48 11.45 12.15 -4.09
C ASP A 48 12.27 13.01 -3.09
N MET A 49 12.25 12.65 -1.80
CA MET A 49 12.90 13.40 -0.73
C MET A 49 14.17 12.71 -0.22
N LYS A 50 15.09 13.47 0.39
CA LYS A 50 16.21 12.88 1.11
C LYS A 50 15.71 12.21 2.39
N ILE A 51 16.31 11.08 2.77
CA ILE A 51 15.97 10.36 4.01
C ILE A 51 16.04 11.27 5.25
N SER A 52 16.96 12.24 5.29
CA SER A 52 17.06 13.20 6.40
C SER A 52 15.90 14.20 6.45
N GLU A 53 15.32 14.56 5.31
CA GLU A 53 14.15 15.44 5.22
C GLU A 53 12.89 14.68 5.65
N VAL A 54 12.74 13.42 5.17
CA VAL A 54 11.66 12.53 5.60
C VAL A 54 11.69 12.28 7.10
N LYS A 55 12.89 12.08 7.68
CA LYS A 55 13.05 11.92 9.12
C LYS A 55 12.50 13.14 9.88
N LYS A 56 12.90 14.35 9.47
CA LYS A 56 12.44 15.60 10.09
C LYS A 56 10.94 15.77 9.96
N ASP A 57 10.37 15.43 8.80
CA ASP A 57 8.93 15.49 8.57
C ASP A 57 8.14 14.62 9.57
N ILE A 58 8.56 13.36 9.73
CA ILE A 58 7.93 12.43 10.68
C ILE A 58 8.10 12.94 12.12
N GLU A 59 9.27 13.46 12.49
CA GLU A 59 9.51 14.03 13.82
C GLU A 59 8.60 15.23 14.11
N ILE A 60 8.31 16.08 13.11
CA ILE A 60 7.34 17.18 13.26
C ILE A 60 5.94 16.61 13.51
N SER A 61 5.52 15.59 12.76
CA SER A 61 4.22 14.96 12.97
C SER A 61 4.09 14.35 14.36
N HIS A 62 5.15 13.73 14.88
CA HIS A 62 5.21 13.16 16.24
C HIS A 62 5.04 14.22 17.31
N LYS A 63 5.70 15.38 17.18
CA LYS A 63 5.51 16.50 18.09
C LYS A 63 4.06 16.98 18.09
N ASN A 64 3.42 17.04 16.93
CA ASN A 64 2.01 17.42 16.81
C ASN A 64 1.08 16.39 17.46
N TYR A 65 1.28 15.08 17.22
CA TYR A 65 0.48 14.04 17.86
C TYR A 65 0.64 14.04 19.39
N LEU A 66 1.86 14.18 19.91
CA LEU A 66 2.09 14.27 21.35
C LEU A 66 1.39 15.49 21.96
N LYS A 67 1.42 16.64 21.29
CA LYS A 67 0.76 17.85 21.76
C LYS A 67 -0.76 17.66 21.81
N GLU A 68 -1.35 17.20 20.72
CA GLU A 68 -2.79 17.24 20.46
C GLU A 68 -3.55 15.98 20.94
N LEU A 69 -2.88 14.82 20.92
CA LEU A 69 -3.46 13.52 21.23
C LEU A 69 -2.86 12.88 22.49
N LYS A 70 -1.72 13.37 22.98
CA LYS A 70 -0.96 12.83 24.13
C LYS A 70 -0.31 11.46 23.88
N PHE A 71 -0.30 10.98 22.64
CA PHE A 71 0.43 9.78 22.22
C PHE A 71 0.88 9.93 20.77
N ILE A 72 1.80 9.07 20.34
CA ILE A 72 2.20 8.91 18.94
C ILE A 72 1.46 7.67 18.40
N PRO A 73 0.71 7.77 17.29
CA PRO A 73 0.11 6.61 16.62
C PRO A 73 1.13 5.49 16.37
N ASP A 74 0.71 4.24 16.53
CA ASP A 74 1.55 3.06 16.26
C ASP A 74 1.22 2.38 14.92
N LEU A 75 0.22 2.90 14.19
CA LEU A 75 -0.09 2.55 12.81
C LEU A 75 0.31 3.70 11.87
N TYR A 76 0.79 3.39 10.67
CA TYR A 76 1.18 4.42 9.69
C TYR A 76 0.70 4.08 8.28
N ALA A 77 0.36 5.08 7.48
CA ALA A 77 0.15 4.91 6.05
C ALA A 77 1.18 5.72 5.27
N HIS A 78 1.82 5.09 4.29
CA HIS A 78 2.70 5.82 3.36
C HIS A 78 1.90 6.87 2.58
N THR A 79 2.46 8.07 2.46
CA THR A 79 1.90 9.14 1.64
C THR A 79 1.79 8.65 0.20
N PHE A 80 0.61 8.84 -0.42
CA PHE A 80 0.27 8.32 -1.75
C PHE A 80 0.42 6.79 -1.96
N GLY A 81 0.71 6.03 -0.90
CA GLY A 81 1.07 4.62 -0.93
C GLY A 81 2.43 4.32 -1.57
N GLU A 82 3.28 5.32 -1.77
CA GLU A 82 4.59 5.22 -2.43
C GLU A 82 5.70 5.15 -1.36
N THR A 83 6.65 4.24 -1.54
CA THR A 83 7.75 3.99 -0.59
C THR A 83 8.97 3.32 -1.24
N SER A 84 10.03 3.10 -0.45
CA SER A 84 11.22 2.33 -0.78
C SER A 84 11.66 1.49 0.42
N SER A 85 12.59 0.56 0.23
CA SER A 85 13.14 -0.22 1.35
C SER A 85 13.78 0.68 2.42
N ASP A 86 14.52 1.72 2.00
CA ASP A 86 15.14 2.67 2.92
C ASP A 86 14.13 3.49 3.72
N LEU A 87 13.02 3.89 3.07
CA LEU A 87 11.92 4.59 3.74
C LEU A 87 11.21 3.70 4.75
N ILE A 88 10.97 2.43 4.40
CA ILE A 88 10.41 1.44 5.34
C ILE A 88 11.33 1.29 6.56
N GLU A 89 12.63 1.12 6.35
CA GLU A 89 13.59 0.98 7.46
C GLU A 89 13.70 2.25 8.31
N LEU A 90 13.60 3.44 7.71
CA LEU A 90 13.50 4.69 8.48
C LEU A 90 12.23 4.72 9.32
N ILE A 91 11.07 4.44 8.75
CA ILE A 91 9.77 4.52 9.44
C ILE A 91 9.69 3.47 10.56
N LYS A 92 10.27 2.28 10.37
CA LYS A 92 10.38 1.25 11.43
C LYS A 92 11.11 1.76 12.67
N LYS A 93 12.12 2.62 12.53
CA LYS A 93 12.86 3.21 13.67
C LYS A 93 11.97 4.11 14.55
N PHE A 94 10.86 4.61 14.01
CA PHE A 94 9.86 5.37 14.75
C PHE A 94 8.84 4.51 15.51
N LYS A 95 9.06 3.18 15.59
CA LYS A 95 8.27 2.21 16.37
C LYS A 95 6.82 2.03 15.90
N TYR A 96 6.50 2.38 14.65
CA TYR A 96 5.24 1.96 14.03
C TYR A 96 5.19 0.44 13.91
N LYS A 97 4.11 -0.17 14.39
CA LYS A 97 3.89 -1.62 14.42
C LYS A 97 3.41 -2.16 13.09
N ILE A 98 2.56 -1.40 12.39
CA ILE A 98 1.97 -1.78 11.11
C ILE A 98 2.00 -0.58 10.18
N ILE A 99 2.42 -0.81 8.93
CA ILE A 99 2.47 0.23 7.91
C ILE A 99 1.69 -0.21 6.66
N PHE A 100 0.88 0.71 6.14
CA PHE A 100 0.00 0.46 5.01
C PHE A 100 0.51 1.15 3.74
N GLY A 101 0.48 0.41 2.63
CA GLY A 101 0.55 0.95 1.29
C GLY A 101 -0.83 1.33 0.74
N GLN A 102 -0.90 1.44 -0.59
CA GLN A 102 -2.15 1.72 -1.34
C GLN A 102 -2.31 0.82 -2.58
N HIS A 103 -1.69 -0.36 -2.57
CA HIS A 103 -1.88 -1.35 -3.63
C HIS A 103 -3.09 -2.23 -3.35
N SER A 104 -3.84 -2.54 -4.40
CA SER A 104 -5.11 -3.28 -4.29
C SER A 104 -4.82 -4.74 -3.98
N GLY A 105 -5.10 -5.20 -2.77
CA GLY A 105 -4.84 -6.56 -2.34
C GLY A 105 -5.55 -6.89 -1.03
N VAL A 106 -5.58 -8.18 -0.71
CA VAL A 106 -6.13 -8.69 0.54
C VAL A 106 -4.97 -9.01 1.46
N ILE A 107 -5.04 -8.52 2.70
CA ILE A 107 -4.02 -8.80 3.71
C ILE A 107 -3.94 -10.32 3.96
N SER A 108 -2.73 -10.87 3.91
CA SER A 108 -2.45 -12.28 4.23
C SER A 108 -1.42 -12.41 5.36
N GLN A 109 -1.36 -13.58 6.00
CA GLN A 109 -0.45 -13.82 7.12
C GLN A 109 1.04 -13.73 6.76
N ASN A 110 1.38 -13.91 5.48
CA ASN A 110 2.77 -13.95 5.01
C ASN A 110 3.23 -12.63 4.36
N GLU A 111 2.44 -11.56 4.48
CA GLU A 111 2.80 -10.25 3.93
C GLU A 111 3.73 -9.46 4.85
N ASN A 112 4.46 -8.52 4.26
CA ASN A 112 5.25 -7.57 5.02
C ASN A 112 4.31 -6.63 5.80
N ILE A 113 4.27 -6.77 7.12
CA ILE A 113 3.47 -5.92 8.02
C ILE A 113 3.80 -4.43 7.92
N TYR A 114 4.95 -4.09 7.31
CA TYR A 114 5.39 -2.73 7.05
C TYR A 114 5.03 -2.22 5.64
N TYR A 115 4.24 -2.96 4.87
CA TYR A 115 3.72 -2.50 3.59
C TYR A 115 2.44 -3.25 3.20
N LEU A 116 1.43 -3.21 4.08
CA LEU A 116 0.18 -3.95 3.86
C LEU A 116 -0.69 -3.34 2.74
N PRO A 117 -1.34 -4.16 1.91
CA PRO A 117 -2.24 -3.72 0.84
C PRO A 117 -3.52 -3.08 1.40
N ARG A 118 -4.10 -2.17 0.60
CA ARG A 118 -5.44 -1.63 0.83
C ARG A 118 -6.13 -1.35 -0.50
N PHE A 119 -7.40 -1.72 -0.60
CA PHE A 119 -8.21 -1.31 -1.74
C PHE A 119 -8.58 0.16 -1.64
N SER A 120 -8.05 0.99 -2.55
CA SER A 120 -8.50 2.37 -2.68
C SER A 120 -9.91 2.39 -3.32
N LEU A 121 -10.81 3.14 -2.68
CA LEU A 121 -12.14 3.46 -3.15
C LEU A 121 -12.21 5.00 -3.29
N ASN A 122 -12.16 5.48 -4.53
CA ASN A 122 -12.27 6.89 -4.89
C ASN A 122 -13.06 7.01 -6.19
N GLU A 123 -13.18 8.20 -6.79
CA GLU A 123 -13.97 8.44 -8.01
C GLU A 123 -13.63 7.46 -9.16
N ASN A 124 -12.34 7.16 -9.35
CA ASN A 124 -11.87 6.26 -10.42
C ASN A 124 -12.07 4.77 -10.09
N TYR A 125 -12.19 4.43 -8.80
CA TYR A 125 -12.09 3.07 -8.29
C TYR A 125 -13.31 2.64 -7.44
N GLY A 126 -14.33 3.49 -7.31
CA GLY A 126 -15.48 3.31 -6.41
C GLY A 126 -16.72 2.67 -7.02
N LYS A 127 -16.65 2.20 -8.29
CA LYS A 127 -17.82 1.62 -8.98
C LYS A 127 -18.42 0.45 -8.17
N PRO A 128 -19.76 0.39 -7.95
CA PRO A 128 -20.40 -0.64 -7.14
C PRO A 128 -20.05 -2.08 -7.54
N LYS A 129 -19.91 -2.35 -8.84
CA LYS A 129 -19.46 -3.66 -9.36
C LYS A 129 -18.08 -4.05 -8.82
N ARG A 130 -17.11 -3.11 -8.84
CA ARG A 130 -15.76 -3.35 -8.30
C ARG A 130 -15.82 -3.53 -6.79
N PHE A 131 -16.61 -2.72 -6.09
CA PHE A 131 -16.79 -2.85 -4.64
C PHE A 131 -17.32 -4.23 -4.24
N LYS A 132 -18.36 -4.74 -4.92
CA LYS A 132 -18.87 -6.10 -4.71
C LYS A 132 -17.79 -7.17 -4.91
N ASN A 133 -16.93 -7.03 -5.92
CA ASN A 133 -15.81 -7.95 -6.14
C ASN A 133 -14.78 -7.89 -5.01
N ILE A 134 -14.46 -6.68 -4.53
CA ILE A 134 -13.53 -6.48 -3.40
C ILE A 134 -14.04 -7.18 -2.13
N LEU A 135 -15.34 -7.09 -1.82
CA LEU A 135 -15.92 -7.77 -0.65
C LEU A 135 -15.80 -9.31 -0.72
N ARG A 136 -15.73 -9.87 -1.94
CA ARG A 136 -15.57 -11.31 -2.19
C ARG A 136 -14.11 -11.74 -2.32
N SER A 137 -13.17 -10.79 -2.21
CA SER A 137 -11.76 -11.08 -2.35
C SER A 137 -11.21 -11.85 -1.14
N ARG A 138 -10.31 -12.79 -1.37
CA ARG A 138 -9.58 -13.55 -0.36
C ARG A 138 -8.10 -13.56 -0.70
N ALA A 139 -7.25 -13.63 0.32
CA ALA A 139 -5.82 -13.75 0.10
C ALA A 139 -5.49 -15.09 -0.57
N PHE A 140 -4.51 -15.07 -1.48
CA PHE A 140 -3.77 -16.27 -1.84
C PHE A 140 -3.00 -16.77 -0.62
N ASN A 141 -2.78 -18.09 -0.53
CA ASN A 141 -1.80 -18.71 0.34
C ASN A 141 -0.40 -18.52 -0.28
N LEU A 142 0.02 -17.26 -0.36
CA LEU A 142 1.31 -16.85 -0.89
C LEU A 142 2.40 -17.36 0.06
N LYS A 143 3.35 -18.13 -0.49
CA LYS A 143 4.51 -18.61 0.25
C LYS A 143 5.65 -17.61 0.18
N SER A 144 5.93 -17.09 -1.02
CA SER A 144 6.97 -16.08 -1.24
C SER A 144 6.79 -15.37 -2.57
N TYR A 145 7.47 -14.25 -2.72
CA TYR A 145 7.65 -13.58 -3.99
C TYR A 145 9.06 -13.02 -4.07
N GLU A 146 9.62 -13.01 -5.28
CA GLU A 146 10.95 -12.47 -5.54
C GLU A 146 10.98 -11.73 -6.88
N PRO A 147 11.75 -10.64 -6.99
CA PRO A 147 12.53 -10.03 -5.91
C PRO A 147 11.67 -9.13 -5.01
N LYS A 148 12.12 -8.88 -3.77
CA LYS A 148 11.46 -7.97 -2.80
C LYS A 148 11.75 -6.48 -3.10
N ILE A 149 11.61 -6.09 -4.37
CA ILE A 149 11.84 -4.72 -4.83
C ILE A 149 10.56 -3.92 -4.68
N ILE A 150 10.64 -2.74 -4.07
CA ILE A 150 9.51 -1.80 -3.95
C ILE A 150 9.77 -0.51 -4.74
N LEU A 151 11.03 -0.14 -4.98
CA LEU A 151 11.41 1.04 -5.74
C LEU A 151 12.04 0.64 -7.08
N LEU A 152 11.47 1.13 -8.18
CA LEU A 152 11.98 0.99 -9.54
C LEU A 152 12.62 2.28 -10.02
N ASN A 153 13.75 2.15 -10.70
CA ASN A 153 14.52 3.21 -11.38
C ASN A 153 15.04 2.70 -12.74
N SER A 154 15.80 3.49 -13.48
CA SER A 154 16.30 3.14 -14.82
C SER A 154 17.15 1.87 -14.86
N LYS A 155 17.76 1.46 -13.74
CA LYS A 155 18.64 0.29 -13.70
C LYS A 155 17.90 -1.04 -13.54
N ASN A 156 16.66 -1.01 -13.03
CA ASN A 156 15.90 -2.22 -12.70
C ASN A 156 14.47 -2.21 -13.26
N ASN A 157 14.10 -1.26 -14.10
CA ASN A 157 12.74 -1.15 -14.63
C ASN A 157 12.68 -1.59 -16.11
N PRO A 158 11.96 -2.67 -16.46
CA PRO A 158 11.18 -3.54 -15.57
C PRO A 158 12.03 -4.65 -14.92
N THR A 159 11.56 -5.19 -13.80
CA THR A 159 12.08 -6.42 -13.20
C THR A 159 10.95 -7.43 -13.09
N ASN A 160 11.14 -8.62 -13.67
CA ASN A 160 10.18 -9.72 -13.59
C ASN A 160 10.00 -10.19 -12.14
N MET A 161 8.81 -10.72 -11.83
CA MET A 161 8.45 -11.16 -10.49
C MET A 161 8.04 -12.63 -10.48
N LYS A 162 8.68 -13.42 -9.63
CA LYS A 162 8.32 -14.81 -9.35
C LYS A 162 7.42 -14.86 -8.13
N LEU A 163 6.31 -15.58 -8.24
CA LEU A 163 5.36 -15.84 -7.17
C LEU A 163 5.34 -17.34 -6.88
N GLU A 164 5.44 -17.71 -5.61
CA GLU A 164 5.30 -19.08 -5.13
C GLU A 164 4.15 -19.16 -4.11
N PHE A 165 3.30 -20.16 -4.29
CA PHE A 165 2.09 -20.37 -3.50
C PHE A 165 2.10 -21.75 -2.84
N ASN A 166 1.35 -21.88 -1.75
CA ASN A 166 0.98 -23.15 -1.13
C ASN A 166 -0.40 -23.65 -1.63
N GLU A 167 -0.83 -23.20 -2.81
CA GLU A 167 -2.05 -23.64 -3.48
C GLU A 167 -1.79 -23.78 -5.00
N ASN A 168 -2.65 -24.53 -5.69
CA ASN A 168 -2.57 -24.65 -7.15
C ASN A 168 -3.09 -23.36 -7.79
N VAL A 169 -2.27 -22.74 -8.63
CA VAL A 169 -2.53 -21.46 -9.29
C VAL A 169 -2.60 -21.54 -10.81
N LYS A 170 -2.82 -22.73 -11.39
CA LYS A 170 -2.91 -22.90 -12.86
C LYS A 170 -3.95 -22.00 -13.55
N SER A 171 -4.97 -21.53 -12.82
CA SER A 171 -6.02 -20.63 -13.34
C SER A 171 -5.84 -19.16 -12.93
N ILE A 172 -4.66 -18.80 -12.42
CA ILE A 172 -4.34 -17.41 -12.08
C ILE A 172 -4.28 -16.55 -13.34
N ASN A 173 -4.88 -15.36 -13.26
CA ASN A 173 -4.78 -14.32 -14.27
C ASN A 173 -4.16 -13.10 -13.63
N CYS A 174 -3.14 -12.52 -14.27
CA CYS A 174 -2.48 -11.34 -13.77
C CYS A 174 -2.56 -10.19 -14.77
N PHE A 175 -2.64 -9.00 -14.22
CA PHE A 175 -2.68 -7.75 -14.96
C PHE A 175 -1.68 -6.79 -14.35
N ASP A 176 -1.05 -6.00 -15.18
CA ASP A 176 -0.10 -4.97 -14.77
C ASP A 176 -0.28 -3.70 -15.60
N ASN A 177 0.32 -2.61 -15.15
CA ASN A 177 0.32 -1.33 -15.87
C ASN A 177 1.71 -0.96 -16.43
N SER A 178 2.58 -1.94 -16.71
CA SER A 178 3.80 -1.68 -17.47
C SER A 178 3.46 -0.94 -18.76
N GLY A 179 4.35 -0.05 -19.23
CA GLY A 179 4.09 0.83 -20.37
C GLY A 179 3.02 1.92 -20.15
N GLY A 180 2.32 1.96 -19.02
CA GLY A 180 1.41 3.05 -18.62
C GLY A 180 -0.08 2.76 -18.76
N SER A 181 -0.46 1.61 -19.32
CA SER A 181 -1.85 1.16 -19.44
C SER A 181 -2.02 -0.25 -18.90
N TRP A 182 -3.19 -0.55 -18.33
CA TRP A 182 -3.49 -1.88 -17.82
C TRP A 182 -3.57 -2.89 -18.96
N ARG A 183 -2.84 -4.00 -18.81
CA ARG A 183 -2.78 -5.12 -19.77
C ARG A 183 -2.75 -6.45 -19.02
N SER A 184 -3.05 -7.55 -19.72
CA SER A 184 -2.75 -8.89 -19.21
C SER A 184 -1.24 -9.10 -19.16
N THR A 185 -0.74 -9.59 -18.03
CA THR A 185 0.68 -9.88 -17.82
C THR A 185 1.03 -11.22 -18.48
N LYS A 186 2.20 -11.30 -19.11
CA LYS A 186 2.72 -12.57 -19.63
C LYS A 186 3.11 -13.48 -18.46
N LEU A 187 2.56 -14.69 -18.44
CA LEU A 187 2.78 -15.68 -17.38
C LEU A 187 3.64 -16.83 -17.88
N ASN A 188 4.70 -17.15 -17.15
CA ASN A 188 5.51 -18.34 -17.34
C ASN A 188 5.32 -19.28 -16.14
N PHE A 189 4.57 -20.37 -16.34
CA PHE A 189 4.32 -21.35 -15.28
C PHE A 189 5.52 -22.28 -15.12
N ILE A 190 6.19 -22.19 -13.97
CA ILE A 190 7.29 -23.09 -13.61
C ILE A 190 6.72 -24.44 -13.17
N ASN A 191 5.60 -24.43 -12.42
CA ASN A 191 4.81 -25.60 -12.06
C ASN A 191 3.39 -25.17 -11.63
N THR A 192 2.62 -26.07 -11.00
CA THR A 192 1.25 -25.79 -10.52
C THR A 192 1.15 -24.71 -9.45
N SER A 193 2.22 -24.43 -8.69
CA SER A 193 2.21 -23.49 -7.57
C SER A 193 3.22 -22.34 -7.71
N LYS A 194 3.98 -22.30 -8.81
CA LYS A 194 4.99 -21.27 -9.10
C LYS A 194 4.79 -20.68 -10.48
N VAL A 195 4.72 -19.35 -10.54
CA VAL A 195 4.54 -18.59 -11.78
C VAL A 195 5.47 -17.37 -11.79
N GLU A 196 6.04 -17.08 -12.95
CA GLU A 196 6.81 -15.88 -13.21
C GLU A 196 6.00 -14.91 -14.06
N LEU A 197 5.91 -13.67 -13.58
CA LEU A 197 5.34 -12.51 -14.24
C LEU A 197 6.43 -11.86 -15.08
N ILE A 198 6.23 -11.85 -16.39
CA ILE A 198 7.16 -11.26 -17.35
C ILE A 198 6.60 -9.91 -17.82
N PHE A 199 7.41 -8.86 -17.70
CA PHE A 199 7.05 -7.50 -18.12
C PHE A 199 7.86 -7.09 -19.35
N ASP A 200 7.19 -6.90 -20.48
CA ASP A 200 7.84 -6.55 -21.76
C ASP A 200 8.21 -5.06 -21.85
N LEU A 201 7.59 -4.21 -21.03
CA LEU A 201 7.80 -2.76 -21.03
C LEU A 201 8.15 -2.26 -19.62
N PRO A 202 8.91 -1.16 -19.48
CA PRO A 202 9.12 -0.53 -18.20
C PRO A 202 7.81 0.06 -17.65
N PHE A 203 7.65 0.05 -16.33
CA PHE A 203 6.61 0.81 -15.66
C PHE A 203 6.86 2.31 -15.81
N LYS A 204 5.81 3.10 -15.97
CA LYS A 204 5.92 4.58 -16.02
C LYS A 204 6.11 5.16 -14.62
N LYS A 205 6.66 6.38 -14.56
CA LYS A 205 6.86 7.15 -13.32
C LYS A 205 5.62 7.13 -12.40
N ARG A 206 5.87 7.28 -11.11
CA ARG A 206 4.93 7.24 -9.98
C ARG A 206 4.69 5.83 -9.49
N ARG A 207 3.92 5.00 -10.22
CA ARG A 207 3.47 3.69 -9.71
C ARG A 207 3.41 2.61 -10.78
N GLY A 208 4.15 1.53 -10.53
CA GLY A 208 3.97 0.24 -11.19
C GLY A 208 3.06 -0.63 -10.33
N ARG A 209 2.07 -1.30 -10.91
CA ARG A 209 1.04 -2.08 -10.19
C ARG A 209 0.84 -3.41 -10.86
N ILE A 210 0.66 -4.43 -10.03
CA ILE A 210 0.33 -5.80 -10.43
C ILE A 210 -0.91 -6.22 -9.65
N ASN A 211 -1.86 -6.85 -10.33
CA ASN A 211 -2.99 -7.53 -9.72
C ASN A 211 -3.12 -8.94 -10.31
N CYS A 212 -2.98 -9.95 -9.48
CA CYS A 212 -3.27 -11.33 -9.84
C CYS A 212 -4.57 -11.78 -9.18
N THR A 213 -5.42 -12.47 -9.94
CA THR A 213 -6.70 -12.98 -9.47
C THR A 213 -6.94 -14.41 -9.90
N MET A 214 -7.65 -15.18 -9.07
CA MET A 214 -8.06 -16.55 -9.40
C MET A 214 -9.45 -16.82 -8.82
N PRO A 215 -10.42 -17.32 -9.60
CA PRO A 215 -11.71 -17.73 -9.06
C PRO A 215 -11.54 -18.80 -7.97
N ALA A 216 -12.36 -18.73 -6.93
CA ALA A 216 -12.43 -19.70 -5.85
C ALA A 216 -13.88 -20.14 -5.61
N ALA A 217 -14.06 -21.20 -4.81
CA ALA A 217 -15.36 -21.76 -4.50
C ALA A 217 -16.35 -20.71 -3.97
N GLY A 218 -17.63 -20.92 -4.26
CA GLY A 218 -18.70 -20.02 -3.82
C GLY A 218 -18.61 -18.62 -4.41
N GLY A 219 -18.01 -18.44 -5.60
CA GLY A 219 -17.86 -17.15 -6.28
C GLY A 219 -16.90 -16.19 -5.57
N LEU A 220 -16.03 -16.68 -4.69
CA LEU A 220 -14.94 -15.92 -4.11
C LEU A 220 -13.84 -15.70 -5.15
N ILE A 221 -12.98 -14.71 -4.91
CA ILE A 221 -11.87 -14.39 -5.82
C ILE A 221 -10.60 -14.29 -4.98
N LYS A 222 -9.60 -15.12 -5.26
CA LYS A 222 -8.26 -14.93 -4.71
C LYS A 222 -7.63 -13.69 -5.33
N TRP A 223 -6.99 -12.85 -4.54
CA TRP A 223 -6.39 -11.60 -5.01
C TRP A 223 -5.01 -11.39 -4.39
N PHE A 224 -4.01 -11.19 -5.24
CA PHE A 224 -2.69 -10.72 -4.88
C PHE A 224 -2.45 -9.38 -5.56
N GLY A 225 -2.00 -8.40 -4.78
CA GLY A 225 -1.72 -7.06 -5.25
C GLY A 225 -0.30 -6.67 -4.90
N TYR A 226 0.38 -5.99 -5.82
CA TYR A 226 1.69 -5.43 -5.53
C TYR A 226 1.83 -4.06 -6.20
N GLN A 227 2.61 -3.17 -5.57
CA GLN A 227 2.93 -1.88 -6.15
C GLN A 227 4.39 -1.52 -5.93
N TYR A 228 5.01 -1.14 -7.04
CA TYR A 228 6.28 -0.44 -7.07
C TYR A 228 6.04 1.07 -7.05
N SER A 229 6.88 1.79 -6.32
CA SER A 229 7.15 3.21 -6.57
C SER A 229 8.10 3.32 -7.75
N VAL A 230 7.92 4.31 -8.62
CA VAL A 230 8.76 4.48 -9.81
C VAL A 230 9.23 5.93 -9.88
N VAL A 231 10.54 6.16 -9.73
CA VAL A 231 11.11 7.53 -9.65
C VAL A 231 11.59 8.07 -11.01
N ASN A 232 11.63 7.23 -12.03
CA ASN A 232 12.09 7.57 -13.38
C ASN A 232 10.93 7.85 -14.34
#